data_AF-A0A2V9MR45-F1
#
_entry.id   AF-A0A2V9MR45-F1
#
_cell.length_a   1.000
_cell.length_b   1.000
_cell.length_c   1.000
_cell.angle_alpha   90.00
_cell.angle_beta   90.00
_cell.angle_gamma   90.00
#
_symmetry.space_group_name_H-M   'P 1'
#
loop_
_entity.id
_entity.type
_entity.pdbx_description
1 polymer ?
#
loop_
_entity_poly.entity_id
_entity_poly.type
_entity_poly.pdbx_seq_one_letter_code
_entity_poly.pdbx_strand_id
1 'polypeptide(L)' 'VKKDSKVEVVAGKVLVTWEEGPEAVHLSVGEDVWVKVRIDGKEGWIHTPEDLNALGLFASG' A
#
# COMPACT_ATOMS: atom_id res chain seq x y z
N VAL A 1 8.51 -7.11 -13.55
CA VAL A 1 8.93 -8.23 -12.66
C VAL A 1 9.13 -9.47 -13.52
N LYS A 2 10.19 -10.26 -13.31
CA LYS A 2 10.42 -11.49 -14.11
C LYS A 2 9.67 -12.67 -13.48
N LYS A 3 9.43 -13.73 -14.27
CA LYS A 3 8.64 -14.90 -13.87
C LYS A 3 9.14 -15.61 -12.59
N ASP A 4 10.43 -15.47 -12.28
CA ASP A 4 11.08 -16.10 -11.12
C ASP A 4 11.64 -15.09 -10.10
N SER A 5 11.24 -13.82 -10.21
CA SER A 5 11.66 -12.81 -9.25
C SER A 5 11.08 -13.14 -7.87
N LYS A 6 11.92 -13.12 -6.84
CA LYS A 6 11.45 -13.24 -5.46
C LYS A 6 10.87 -11.89 -5.04
N VAL A 7 9.55 -11.85 -4.85
CA VAL A 7 8.82 -10.66 -4.39
C VAL A 7 8.43 -10.83 -2.94
N GLU A 8 8.73 -9.83 -2.11
CA GLU A 8 8.33 -9.76 -0.70
C GLU A 8 7.64 -8.43 -0.45
N VAL A 9 6.48 -8.45 0.23
CA VAL A 9 5.88 -7.23 0.81
C VAL A 9 6.48 -7.04 2.19
N VAL A 10 7.17 -5.92 2.40
CA VAL A 10 7.96 -5.70 3.63
C VAL A 10 7.35 -4.64 4.55
N ALA A 11 6.55 -3.72 4.03
CA ALA A 11 5.82 -2.73 4.81
C ALA A 11 4.64 -2.13 4.01
N GLY A 12 3.70 -1.52 4.72
CA GLY A 12 2.65 -0.67 4.16
C GLY A 12 2.65 0.69 4.84
N LYS A 13 2.26 1.73 4.11
CA LYS A 13 2.07 3.08 4.64
C LYS A 13 0.78 3.64 4.04
N VAL A 14 -0.08 4.16 4.91
CA VAL A 14 -1.33 4.82 4.54
C VAL A 14 -1.41 6.16 5.27
N LEU A 15 -2.08 7.12 4.66
CA LEU A 15 -2.50 8.32 5.38
C LEU A 15 -3.70 7.96 6.23
N VAL A 16 -3.62 8.24 7.53
CA VAL A 16 -4.76 8.15 8.45
C VAL A 16 -5.18 9.57 8.79
N THR A 17 -6.46 9.87 8.59
CA THR A 17 -7.05 11.13 9.00
C THR A 17 -7.77 10.92 10.33
N TRP A 18 -7.59 11.90 11.22
CA TRP A 18 -8.25 11.98 12.51
C TRP A 18 -8.97 13.31 12.55
N GLU A 19 -10.28 13.28 12.78
CA GLU A 19 -11.10 14.47 12.93
C GLU A 19 -11.89 14.41 14.23
N GLU A 20 -11.73 15.42 15.07
CA GLU A 20 -12.47 15.54 16.33
C GLU A 20 -13.76 16.34 16.09
N GLY A 21 -14.89 15.66 16.26
CA GLY A 21 -16.20 16.28 16.34
C GLY A 21 -16.63 16.50 17.79
N PRO A 22 -17.69 17.30 18.02
CA PRO A 22 -18.20 17.57 19.35
C PRO A 22 -18.73 16.33 20.10
N GLU A 23 -19.13 15.28 19.37
CA GLU A 23 -19.74 14.07 19.93
C GLU A 23 -18.89 12.80 19.70
N ALA A 24 -17.92 12.83 18.78
CA ALA A 24 -17.15 11.65 18.38
C ALA A 24 -15.82 12.01 17.68
N VAL A 25 -14.90 11.04 17.66
CA VAL A 25 -13.70 11.06 16.82
C VAL A 25 -13.98 10.26 15.55
N HIS A 26 -13.71 10.85 14.39
CA HIS A 26 -13.75 10.17 13.11
C HIS A 26 -12.32 9.76 12.68
N LEU A 27 -12.18 8.49 12.31
CA LEU A 27 -10.95 7.94 11.76
C LEU A 27 -11.22 7.49 10.33
N SER A 28 -10.42 7.95 9.38
CA SER A 28 -10.50 7.53 7.99
C SER A 28 -9.12 7.14 7.47
N VAL A 29 -9.10 6.29 6.46
CA VAL A 29 -7.89 5.90 5.74
C VAL A 29 -7.95 6.54 4.36
N GLY A 30 -6.90 7.27 4.00
CA GLY A 30 -6.77 7.84 2.66
C GLY A 30 -6.59 6.74 1.61
N GLU A 31 -7.09 7.01 0.40
CA GLU A 31 -7.06 6.04 -0.71
C GLU A 31 -5.64 5.80 -1.28
N ASP A 32 -4.69 6.70 -1.00
CA ASP A 32 -3.30 6.58 -1.45
C ASP A 32 -2.49 5.65 -0.53
N VAL A 33 -2.48 4.36 -0.88
CA VAL A 33 -1.78 3.29 -0.16
C VAL A 33 -0.42 3.03 -0.79
N TRP A 34 0.62 3.16 0.02
CA TRP A 34 2.00 2.85 -0.36
C TRP A 34 2.40 1.48 0.17
N VAL A 35 2.95 0.64 -0.70
CA VAL A 35 3.46 -0.69 -0.37
C VAL A 35 4.96 -0.70 -0.61
N LYS A 36 5.73 -1.07 0.41
CA LYS A 36 7.16 -1.30 0.26
C LYS A 36 7.37 -2.75 -0.16
N VAL A 37 8.08 -2.93 -1.26
CA VAL A 37 8.36 -4.23 -1.84
C VAL A 37 9.86 -4.46 -1.94
N ARG A 38 10.27 -5.71 -1.79
CA ARG A 38 11.62 -6.17 -2.09
C ARG A 38 11.54 -7.15 -3.25
N ILE A 39 12.22 -6.84 -4.35
CA ILE A 39 12.27 -7.64 -5.57
C ILE A 39 13.73 -7.96 -5.84
N ASP A 40 14.08 -9.25 -5.78
CA ASP A 40 15.45 -9.74 -6.02
C ASP A 40 16.51 -8.99 -5.19
N GLY A 41 16.18 -8.73 -3.92
CA GLY A 41 17.06 -8.05 -2.96
C GLY A 41 17.05 -6.52 -3.04
N LYS A 42 16.38 -5.91 -4.02
CA LYS A 42 16.23 -4.45 -4.14
C LYS A 42 14.91 -3.99 -3.55
N GLU A 43 14.94 -2.93 -2.76
CA GLU A 43 13.76 -2.37 -2.11
C GLU A 43 13.25 -1.11 -2.82
N GLY A 44 11.93 -0.93 -2.83
CA GLY A 44 11.27 0.26 -3.36
C GLY A 44 9.85 0.39 -2.82
N TRP A 45 9.28 1.57 -2.99
CA TRP A 45 7.88 1.84 -2.66
C TRP A 45 7.07 1.96 -3.95
N ILE A 46 5.90 1.35 -3.97
CA ILE A 46 4.92 1.43 -5.06
C ILE A 46 3.57 1.86 -4.48
N HIS A 47 2.76 2.56 -5.27
CA HIS A 47 1.41 2.97 -4.86
C HIS A 47 0.44 3.11 -6.05
N THR A 48 0.93 2.91 -7.28
CA THR A 48 0.07 2.99 -8.46
C THR A 48 -0.77 1.71 -8.61
N PRO A 49 -2.01 1.81 -9.11
CA PRO A 49 -2.81 0.62 -9.39
C PRO A 49 -2.14 -0.37 -10.34
N GLU A 50 -1.39 0.11 -11.35
CA GLU A 50 -0.65 -0.76 -12.27
C GLU A 50 0.44 -1.56 -11.55
N ASP A 51 1.23 -0.93 -10.69
CA ASP A 51 2.28 -1.62 -9.93
C ASP A 51 1.70 -2.63 -8.94
N LEU A 52 0.62 -2.25 -8.25
CA LEU A 52 -0.06 -3.13 -7.30
C LEU A 52 -0.67 -4.35 -8.01
N ASN A 53 -1.34 -4.14 -9.15
CA ASN A 53 -1.89 -5.22 -9.98
C ASN A 53 -0.80 -6.12 -10.55
N ALA A 54 0.36 -5.57 -10.93
CA ALA A 54 1.50 -6.36 -11.40
C ALA A 54 2.04 -7.34 -10.34
N LEU A 55 1.75 -7.07 -9.06
CA LEU A 55 2.06 -7.96 -7.93
C LEU A 55 0.85 -8.78 -7.43
N GLY A 56 -0.29 -8.69 -8.11
CA GLY A 56 -1.53 -9.36 -7.69
C GLY A 56 -2.15 -8.76 -6.43
N LEU A 57 -1.79 -7.53 -6.06
CA LEU A 57 -2.38 -6.78 -4.97
C LEU A 57 -3.58 -6.00 -5.52
N PHE A 58 -4.75 -6.62 -5.46
CA PHE A 58 -6.00 -6.00 -5.92
C PHE A 58 -6.61 -5.18 -4.79
N ALA A 59 -7.08 -3.97 -5.09
CA ALA A 59 -7.97 -3.25 -4.19
C ALA A 59 -9.28 -4.04 -4.05
N SER A 60 -9.56 -4.59 -2.86
CA SER A 60 -10.88 -5.10 -2.54
C SER A 60 -11.73 -3.94 -2.02
N GLY A 61 -12.81 -3.62 -2.74
CA GLY A 61 -13.86 -2.71 -2.28
C GLY A 61 -14.85 -3.40 -1.35
#